data_AF-A0A535WUA4-F1
#
_entry.id   AF-A0A535WUA4-F1
#
_cell.length_a   1.000
_cell.length_b   1.000
_cell.length_c   1.000
_cell.angle_alpha   90.00
_cell.angle_beta   90.00
_cell.angle_gamma   90.00
#
_symmetry.space_group_name_H-M   'P 1'
#
loop_
_entity.id
_entity.type
_entity.pdbx_description
1 polymer ?
#
loop_
_entity_poly.entity_id
_entity_poly.type
_entity_poly.pdbx_seq_one_letter_code
_entity_poly.pdbx_strand_id
1 'polypeptide(L)' 'MTSHTSLVLGPGLGRGDAITAFVGEVLRLRPKEHQLVVDADGLFALPQLPDWPALLGPNAVLTPHSGELERLLGRELDP' A
#
# COMPACT_ATOMS: atom_id res chain seq x y z
N MET A 1 -1.56 -6.08 25.90
CA MET A 1 -0.76 -5.63 24.74
C MET A 1 -1.65 -4.70 23.94
N THR A 2 -1.32 -3.41 23.85
CA THR A 2 -2.13 -2.44 23.13
C THR A 2 -1.97 -2.69 21.63
N SER A 3 -2.92 -3.40 21.02
CA SER A 3 -2.92 -3.60 19.57
C SER A 3 -3.16 -2.26 18.90
N HIS A 4 -2.20 -1.80 18.09
CA HIS A 4 -2.41 -0.64 17.23
C HIS A 4 -3.53 -0.97 16.25
N THR A 5 -4.59 -0.17 16.28
CA THR A 5 -5.81 -0.41 15.49
C THR A 5 -5.71 0.19 14.08
N SER A 6 -4.67 0.98 13.81
CA SER A 6 -4.46 1.70 12.55
C SER A 6 -2.99 1.78 12.16
N LEU A 7 -2.70 1.70 10.86
CA LEU A 7 -1.37 1.80 10.25
C LEU A 7 -1.38 2.78 9.08
N VAL A 8 -0.38 3.66 9.02
CA VAL A 8 -0.04 4.43 7.80
C VAL A 8 1.25 3.86 7.23
N LEU A 9 1.25 3.54 5.93
CA LEU A 9 2.38 2.90 5.25
C LEU A 9 2.77 3.69 4.01
N GLY A 10 4.01 4.19 3.97
CA GLY A 10 4.52 4.87 2.78
C GLY A 10 5.47 6.04 3.01
N PRO A 11 5.12 7.05 3.83
CA PRO A 11 5.89 8.29 3.89
C PRO A 11 7.37 8.07 4.26
N GLY A 12 8.27 8.39 3.33
CA GLY A 12 9.72 8.33 3.54
C GLY A 12 10.32 6.92 3.58
N LEU A 13 9.62 5.89 3.10
CA LEU A 13 10.19 4.53 3.03
C LEU A 13 11.28 4.40 1.96
N GLY A 14 11.25 5.25 0.93
CA GLY A 14 12.12 5.12 -0.23
C GLY A 14 11.62 4.04 -1.19
N ARG A 15 12.45 3.69 -2.17
CA ARG A 15 12.09 2.76 -3.26
C ARG A 15 13.20 1.75 -3.50
N GLY A 16 12.81 0.54 -3.86
CA GLY A 16 13.72 -0.57 -4.17
C GLY A 16 13.16 -1.90 -3.69
N ASP A 17 13.82 -2.99 -4.07
CA ASP A 17 13.33 -4.34 -3.83
C ASP A 17 13.17 -4.65 -2.33
N ALA A 18 14.11 -4.18 -1.51
CA ALA A 18 14.04 -4.35 -0.06
C ALA A 18 12.84 -3.62 0.56
N ILE A 19 12.52 -2.42 0.08
CA ILE A 19 11.38 -1.65 0.57
C ILE A 19 10.07 -2.28 0.10
N THR A 20 10.01 -2.76 -1.13
CA THR A 20 8.85 -3.48 -1.66
C THR A 20 8.60 -4.77 -0.87
N ALA A 21 9.66 -5.53 -0.56
CA ALA A 21 9.56 -6.72 0.28
C ALA A 21 9.09 -6.36 1.70
N PHE A 22 9.63 -5.30 2.30
CA PHE A 22 9.18 -4.80 3.60
C PHE A 22 7.69 -4.43 3.60
N VAL A 23 7.22 -3.67 2.61
CA VAL A 23 5.80 -3.32 2.44
C VAL A 23 4.96 -4.60 2.35
N GLY A 24 5.37 -5.57 1.53
CA GLY A 24 4.67 -6.85 1.41
C GLY A 24 4.56 -7.61 2.73
N GLU A 25 5.64 -7.69 3.50
CA GLU A 25 5.64 -8.34 4.81
C GLU A 25 4.75 -7.61 5.82
N VAL A 26 4.80 -6.28 5.87
CA VAL A 26 3.90 -5.49 6.73
C VAL A 26 2.44 -5.76 6.37
N LEU A 27 2.11 -5.83 5.08
CA LEU A 27 0.74 -6.10 4.64
C LEU A 27 0.27 -7.50 4.99
N ARG A 28 1.16 -8.51 4.96
CA ARG A 28 0.84 -9.91 5.32
C ARG A 28 0.69 -10.13 6.82
N LEU A 29 1.53 -9.48 7.63
CA LEU A 29 1.57 -9.66 9.08
C LEU A 29 0.49 -8.83 9.80
N ARG A 30 0.04 -7.72 9.20
CA ARG A 30 -1.05 -6.91 9.75
C ARG A 30 -2.38 -7.68 9.69
N PRO A 31 -3.17 -7.72 10.79
CA PRO A 31 -4.54 -8.19 10.74
C PRO A 31 -5.37 -7.39 9.73
N LYS A 32 -6.17 -8.07 8.90
CA LYS A 32 -6.89 -7.44 7.77
C LYS A 32 -8.02 -6.51 8.23
N GLU A 33 -8.52 -6.70 9.44
CA GLU A 33 -9.53 -5.88 10.10
C GLU A 33 -8.98 -4.55 10.64
N HIS A 34 -7.65 -4.41 10.77
CA HIS A 34 -7.04 -3.15 11.17
C HIS A 34 -7.13 -2.10 10.06
N GLN A 35 -7.26 -0.83 10.45
CA GLN A 35 -7.29 0.29 9.51
C GLN A 35 -5.92 0.44 8.84
N LEU A 36 -5.94 0.67 7.53
CA LEU A 36 -4.73 0.85 6.73
C LEU A 36 -4.87 2.08 5.86
N VAL A 37 -3.90 2.98 5.92
CA VAL A 37 -3.70 4.03 4.91
C VAL A 37 -2.41 3.72 4.16
N VAL A 38 -2.48 3.57 2.84
CA VAL A 38 -1.30 3.43 1.98
C VAL A 38 -1.11 4.72 1.20
N ASP A 39 0.08 5.30 1.34
CA ASP A 39 0.45 6.59 0.74
C ASP A 39 1.82 6.50 0.07
N ALA A 40 2.17 7.48 -0.77
CA ALA A 40 3.52 7.69 -1.32
C ALA A 40 4.27 6.39 -1.76
N ASP A 41 5.40 6.08 -1.14
CA ASP A 41 6.23 4.91 -1.52
C ASP A 41 5.52 3.56 -1.27
N GLY A 42 4.52 3.52 -0.38
CA GLY A 42 3.66 2.37 -0.21
C GLY A 42 2.83 2.11 -1.47
N LEU A 43 2.26 3.17 -2.06
CA LEU A 43 1.51 3.09 -3.33
C LEU A 43 2.42 2.70 -4.49
N PHE A 44 3.68 3.15 -4.49
CA PHE A 44 4.68 2.71 -5.46
C PHE A 44 4.95 1.19 -5.37
N ALA A 45 4.99 0.64 -4.16
CA ALA A 45 5.28 -0.77 -3.92
C ALA A 45 4.12 -1.71 -4.30
N LEU A 46 2.86 -1.29 -4.16
CA LEU A 46 1.70 -2.17 -4.35
C LEU A 46 1.69 -2.93 -5.68
N PRO A 47 1.79 -2.29 -6.86
CA PRO A 47 1.71 -3.00 -8.15
C PRO A 47 2.83 -4.00 -8.40
N GLN A 48 3.91 -3.93 -7.62
CA GLN A 48 5.05 -4.85 -7.71
C GLN A 48 4.83 -6.14 -6.91
N LEU A 49 3.83 -6.16 -6.01
CA LEU A 49 3.46 -7.31 -5.21
C LEU A 49 2.39 -8.15 -5.94
N PRO A 50 2.58 -9.47 -6.08
CA PRO A 50 1.54 -10.35 -6.62
C PRO A 50 0.26 -10.28 -5.79
N ASP A 51 -0.89 -10.12 -6.46
CA ASP A 51 -2.21 -10.05 -5.83
C ASP A 51 -2.29 -9.05 -4.65
N TRP A 52 -1.62 -7.90 -4.79
CA TRP A 52 -1.61 -6.86 -3.77
C TRP A 52 -3.00 -6.40 -3.29
N PRO A 53 -4.08 -6.39 -4.11
CA PRO A 53 -5.39 -5.99 -3.60
C PRO A 53 -5.89 -6.89 -2.47
N ALA A 54 -5.59 -8.20 -2.53
CA ALA A 54 -5.97 -9.15 -1.49
C ALA A 54 -5.21 -8.94 -0.16
N LEU A 55 -4.06 -8.24 -0.19
CA LEU A 55 -3.24 -7.94 0.99
C LEU A 55 -3.74 -6.72 1.79
N LEU A 56 -4.60 -5.88 1.21
CA LEU A 56 -5.06 -4.64 1.84
C LEU A 56 -6.12 -4.83 2.93
N GLY A 57 -7.02 -5.80 2.73
CA GLY A 57 -8.18 -5.97 3.60
C GLY A 57 -9.27 -4.91 3.37
N PRO A 58 -10.43 -5.06 4.02
CA PRO A 58 -11.63 -4.25 3.74
C PRO A 58 -11.55 -2.80 4.24
N ASN A 59 -10.66 -2.50 5.19
CA ASN A 59 -10.56 -1.19 5.86
C ASN A 59 -9.39 -0.35 5.32
N ALA A 60 -8.97 -0.60 4.08
CA ALA A 60 -7.85 0.10 3.46
C ALA A 60 -8.31 1.37 2.73
N VAL A 61 -7.58 2.45 2.93
CA VAL A 61 -7.68 3.70 2.19
C VAL A 61 -6.37 3.90 1.43
N LEU A 62 -6.46 4.09 0.11
CA LEU A 62 -5.32 4.47 -0.71
C LEU A 62 -5.42 5.96 -0.99
N THR A 63 -4.31 6.68 -0.92
CA THR A 63 -4.26 8.15 -1.11
C THR A 63 -3.51 8.58 -2.37
N PRO A 64 -3.78 7.99 -3.56
CA PRO A 64 -3.00 8.29 -4.74
C PRO A 64 -3.26 9.70 -5.26
N HIS A 65 -2.21 10.39 -5.68
CA HIS A 65 -2.35 11.45 -6.68
C HIS A 65 -2.61 10.84 -8.08
N SER A 66 -2.87 11.66 -9.10
CA SER A 66 -3.22 11.18 -10.45
C SER A 66 -2.21 10.18 -11.03
N GLY A 67 -0.92 10.52 -11.06
CA GLY A 67 0.12 9.60 -11.57
C GLY A 67 0.33 8.31 -10.74
N GLU A 68 0.01 8.31 -9.45
CA GLU A 68 0.01 7.06 -8.64
C GLU A 68 -1.20 6.20 -9.00
N LEU A 69 -2.36 6.82 -9.20
CA LEU A 69 -3.58 6.13 -9.61
C LEU A 69 -3.41 5.46 -10.98
N GLU A 70 -2.81 6.14 -11.94
CA GLU A 70 -2.48 5.57 -13.26
C GLU A 70 -1.63 4.30 -13.13
N ARG A 71 -0.59 4.35 -12.28
CA ARG A 71 0.27 3.20 -12.01
C ARG A 71 -0.49 2.04 -11.35
N LEU A 72 -1.40 2.34 -10.41
CA LEU A 72 -2.23 1.33 -9.76
C LEU A 72 -3.22 0.67 -10.73
N LEU A 73 -3.79 1.47 -11.65
CA LEU A 73 -4.75 0.98 -12.65
C LEU A 73 -4.08 0.32 -13.86
N GLY A 74 -2.78 0.57 -14.08
CA GLY A 74 -2.06 0.10 -15.26
C GLY A 74 -2.50 0.79 -16.56
N ARG A 75 -3.08 1.99 -16.47
CA ARG A 75 -3.53 2.80 -17.60
C ARG A 75 -3.48 4.29 -17.29
N GLU A 76 -3.38 5.12 -18.32
CA GLU A 76 -3.53 6.58 -18.20
C GLU A 76 -4.98 6.94 -17.81
N LEU A 77 -5.13 8.04 -17.07
CA LEU A 77 -6.43 8.61 -16.77
C LEU A 77 -6.89 9.44 -17.97
N ASP A 78 -8.19 9.37 -18.26
CA ASP A 78 -8.79 10.24 -19.26
C ASP A 78 -8.76 11.70 -18.75
N PRO A 79 -8.47 12.69 -19.62
CA PRO A 79 -8.42 14.11 -19.25
C PRO A 79 -9.73 14.69 -18.73
#